data_AF-A0A212A718-F1
#
_entry.id   AF-A0A212A718-F1
#
_cell.length_a   1.000
_cell.length_b   1.000
_cell.length_c   1.000
_cell.angle_alpha   90.00
_cell.angle_beta   90.00
_cell.angle_gamma   90.00
#
_symmetry.space_group_name_H-M   'P 1'
#
loop_
_entity.id
_entity.type
_entity.pdbx_description
1 polymer ?
#
loop_
_entity_poly.entity_id
_entity_poly.type
_entity_poly.pdbx_seq_one_letter_code
_entity_poly.pdbx_strand_id
1 'polypeptide(L)'
;MDDLFPDTINKGAHGAIWWAGCYECRNWHGFFQSREGGRGNWRFQVPWFSNDDVTCSVYAITEAGEVQTRGLIPIDDKARITIMGRKYGRDQWDH
;
A
#
# COMPACT_ATOMS: atom_id res chain seq x y z
N MET A 1 -29.21 12.76 0.31
CA MET A 1 -28.38 12.06 1.32
C MET A 1 -27.02 12.68 1.19
N ASP A 2 -26.69 13.53 2.15
CA ASP A 2 -25.50 14.37 2.20
C ASP A 2 -24.21 13.54 2.20
N ASP A 3 -23.23 14.00 1.42
CA ASP A 3 -21.91 13.39 1.27
C ASP A 3 -21.24 13.18 2.64
N LEU A 4 -21.14 11.92 3.05
CA LEU A 4 -20.65 11.48 4.36
C LEU A 4 -19.12 11.46 4.46
N PHE A 5 -18.40 11.96 3.45
CA PHE A 5 -16.94 11.99 3.42
C PHE A 5 -16.51 13.34 2.88
N PRO A 6 -15.76 14.14 3.63
CA PRO A 6 -15.34 15.43 3.13
C PRO A 6 -14.38 15.21 1.95
N ASP A 7 -14.57 15.98 0.89
CA ASP A 7 -13.70 16.17 -0.29
C ASP A 7 -12.27 16.66 0.07
N THR A 8 -11.81 16.50 1.31
CA THR A 8 -10.61 17.15 1.88
C THR A 8 -9.61 16.20 2.51
N ILE A 9 -9.80 14.88 2.41
CA ILE A 9 -8.78 13.93 2.90
C ILE A 9 -7.52 14.09 2.06
N ASN A 10 -6.50 14.72 2.64
CA ASN A 10 -5.16 14.76 2.05
C ASN A 10 -4.52 13.37 2.15
N LYS A 11 -4.72 12.54 1.12
CA LYS A 11 -4.14 11.19 1.02
C LYS A 11 -2.61 11.20 1.01
N GLY A 12 -1.97 12.32 0.66
CA GLY A 12 -0.52 12.46 0.67
C GLY A 12 0.09 12.49 2.06
N ALA A 13 -0.71 12.81 3.09
CA ALA A 13 -0.26 12.80 4.47
C ALA A 13 -0.07 11.38 5.00
N HIS A 14 1.08 11.11 5.65
CA HIS A 14 1.28 9.87 6.39
C HIS A 14 0.16 9.68 7.43
N GLY A 15 -0.37 8.47 7.51
CA GLY A 15 -1.45 8.11 8.42
C GLY A 15 -2.85 8.48 7.90
N ALA A 16 -2.96 9.13 6.74
CA ALA A 16 -4.27 9.35 6.10
C ALA A 16 -4.96 8.01 5.84
N ILE A 17 -6.24 7.92 6.18
CA ILE A 17 -7.10 6.75 5.98
C ILE A 17 -8.32 7.18 5.16
N TRP A 18 -8.72 6.36 4.20
CA TRP A 18 -9.94 6.56 3.42
C TRP A 18 -10.53 5.22 3.01
N TRP A 19 -11.81 5.23 2.64
CA TRP A 19 -12.48 4.04 2.11
C TRP A 19 -12.51 4.07 0.58
N ALA A 20 -12.30 2.91 -0.03
CA ALA A 20 -12.46 2.68 -1.46
C ALA A 20 -13.27 1.38 -1.66
N GLY A 21 -14.58 1.53 -1.88
CA GLY A 21 -15.50 0.39 -1.85
C GLY A 21 -15.49 -0.29 -0.47
N CYS A 22 -15.28 -1.61 -0.44
CA CYS A 22 -15.18 -2.37 0.81
C CYS A 22 -13.79 -2.32 1.47
N TYR A 23 -12.82 -1.61 0.90
CA TYR A 23 -11.45 -1.56 1.42
C TYR A 23 -11.22 -0.31 2.26
N GLU A 24 -10.61 -0.50 3.42
CA GLU A 24 -10.00 0.58 4.18
C GLU A 24 -8.56 0.73 3.69
N CYS A 25 -8.22 1.91 3.20
CA CYS A 25 -6.92 2.24 2.63
C CYS A 25 -6.18 3.23 3.51
N ARG A 26 -4.85 3.22 3.47
CA ARG A 26 -4.02 4.21 4.15
C ARG A 26 -2.76 4.58 3.40
N ASN A 27 -2.24 5.76 3.73
CA ASN A 27 -0.87 6.15 3.40
C ASN A 27 0.06 5.82 4.58
N TRP A 28 0.89 4.79 4.42
CA TRP A 28 1.93 4.44 5.37
C TRP A 28 3.29 4.89 4.85
N HIS A 29 3.72 6.09 5.26
CA HIS A 29 5.04 6.67 4.89
C HIS A 29 5.26 6.77 3.38
N GLY A 30 4.24 7.17 2.63
CA GLY A 30 4.26 7.25 1.17
C GLY A 30 3.98 5.91 0.47
N PHE A 31 3.65 4.85 1.20
CA PHE A 31 3.24 3.56 0.62
C PHE A 31 1.75 3.34 0.80
N PHE A 32 1.10 2.89 -0.26
CA PHE A 32 -0.30 2.51 -0.19
C PHE A 32 -0.42 1.17 0.54
N GLN A 33 -1.31 1.13 1.53
CA GLN A 33 -1.76 -0.13 2.11
C GLN A 33 -3.27 -0.18 2.16
N SER A 34 -3.81 -1.38 2.07
CA SER A 34 -5.24 -1.61 2.23
C SER A 34 -5.52 -2.87 3.05
N ARG A 35 -6.76 -2.96 3.54
CA ARG A 35 -7.33 -4.16 4.14
C ARG A 35 -8.82 -4.23 3.84
N GLU A 36 -9.31 -5.42 3.55
CA GLU A 36 -10.72 -5.63 3.21
C GLU A 36 -11.60 -5.54 4.46
N GLY A 37 -12.72 -4.82 4.34
CA GLY A 37 -13.70 -4.64 5.41
C GLY A 37 -13.17 -3.93 6.66
N GLY A 38 -12.01 -3.27 6.59
CA GLY A 38 -11.34 -2.66 7.74
C GLY A 38 -10.80 -3.68 8.76
N ARG A 39 -10.63 -4.95 8.37
CA ARG A 39 -10.24 -6.04 9.27
C ARG A 39 -8.89 -6.65 8.87
N GLY A 40 -8.21 -7.24 9.84
CA GLY A 40 -6.92 -7.91 9.63
C GLY A 40 -5.74 -6.95 9.44
N ASN A 41 -4.66 -7.50 8.88
CA ASN A 41 -3.40 -6.81 8.66
C ASN A 41 -3.50 -5.80 7.50
N TRP A 42 -2.80 -4.70 7.65
CA TRP A 42 -2.53 -3.80 6.53
C TRP A 42 -1.59 -4.47 5.54
N ARG A 43 -1.96 -4.47 4.26
CA ARG A 43 -1.18 -5.11 3.20
C ARG A 43 -0.68 -4.08 2.20
N PHE A 44 0.60 -4.17 1.84
CA PHE A 44 1.11 -3.50 0.64
C PHE A 44 0.56 -4.20 -0.60
N GLN A 45 0.16 -3.42 -1.60
CA GLN A 45 -0.35 -3.95 -2.85
C GLN A 45 0.77 -3.97 -3.89
N VAL A 46 1.02 -5.14 -4.48
CA VAL A 46 2.13 -5.46 -5.35
C VAL A 46 1.58 -5.68 -6.76
N PRO A 47 1.54 -4.68 -7.65
CA PRO A 47 0.96 -4.89 -8.97
C PRO A 47 1.83 -5.71 -9.93
N TRP A 48 3.15 -5.80 -9.69
CA TRP A 48 4.10 -6.42 -10.63
C TRP A 48 5.32 -7.00 -9.91
N PHE A 49 5.84 -8.11 -10.44
CA PHE A 49 7.15 -8.69 -10.09
C PHE A 49 8.17 -8.44 -11.21
N SER A 50 9.46 -8.45 -10.87
CA SER A 50 10.52 -8.53 -11.89
C SER A 50 10.57 -9.93 -12.49
N ASN A 51 11.16 -10.05 -13.69
CA ASN A 51 11.22 -11.34 -14.42
C ASN A 51 12.00 -12.44 -13.70
N ASP A 52 12.87 -12.07 -12.76
CA ASP A 52 13.68 -12.97 -11.94
C ASP A 52 13.11 -13.19 -10.53
N ASP A 53 11.93 -12.61 -10.23
CA ASP A 53 11.22 -12.68 -8.95
C ASP A 53 12.02 -12.18 -7.72
N VAL A 54 13.15 -11.50 -7.92
CA VAL A 54 13.97 -10.98 -6.81
C VAL A 54 13.56 -9.57 -6.38
N THR A 55 12.73 -8.89 -7.17
CA THR A 55 12.14 -7.59 -6.82
C THR A 55 10.68 -7.49 -7.23
N CYS A 56 9.97 -6.54 -6.65
CA CYS A 56 8.63 -6.16 -7.10
C CYS A 56 8.40 -4.65 -7.11
N SER A 57 7.25 -4.26 -7.67
CA SER A 57 6.70 -2.93 -7.51
C SER A 57 5.62 -2.95 -6.46
N VAL A 58 5.47 -1.86 -5.70
CA VAL A 58 4.35 -1.64 -4.79
C VAL A 58 3.64 -0.34 -5.14
N TYR A 59 2.36 -0.23 -4.80
CA TYR A 59 1.69 1.07 -4.85
C TYR A 59 2.24 2.02 -3.78
N ALA A 60 2.51 3.24 -4.20
CA ALA A 60 2.97 4.37 -3.41
C ALA A 60 2.02 5.55 -3.59
N ILE A 61 2.10 6.51 -2.70
CA ILE A 61 1.25 7.70 -2.69
C ILE A 61 2.15 8.93 -2.71
N THR A 62 1.89 9.83 -3.66
CA THR A 62 2.59 11.11 -3.77
C THR A 62 2.14 12.08 -2.70
N GLU A 63 2.87 13.18 -2.50
CA GLU A 63 2.47 14.25 -1.57
C GLU A 63 1.13 14.90 -1.97
N ALA A 64 0.75 14.84 -3.25
CA ALA A 64 -0.54 15.27 -3.76
C ALA A 64 -1.67 14.25 -3.51
N GLY A 65 -1.36 13.06 -2.99
CA GLY A 65 -2.34 12.01 -2.71
C GLY A 65 -2.68 11.09 -3.89
N GLU A 66 -1.87 11.13 -4.95
CA GLU A 66 -2.04 10.30 -6.14
C GLU A 66 -1.34 8.95 -5.98
N VAL A 67 -1.94 7.90 -6.52
CA VAL A 67 -1.33 6.56 -6.51
C VAL A 67 -0.36 6.42 -7.66
N GLN A 68 0.85 5.98 -7.36
CA GLN A 68 1.89 5.63 -8.33
C GLN A 68 2.50 4.27 -8.00
N THR A 69 3.36 3.75 -8.85
CA THR A 69 4.15 2.54 -8.55
C THR A 69 5.55 2.91 -8.11
N ARG A 70 6.05 2.18 -7.10
CA ARG A 70 7.45 2.23 -6.67
C ARG A 70 8.07 0.85 -6.88
N GLY A 71 8.99 0.77 -7.84
CA GLY A 71 9.69 -0.47 -8.22
C GLY A 71 10.89 -0.81 -7.35
N LEU A 72 11.56 -1.90 -7.73
CA LEU A 72 12.83 -2.39 -7.15
C LEU A 72 12.76 -2.65 -5.64
N ILE A 73 11.61 -3.08 -5.15
CA ILE A 73 11.44 -3.51 -3.76
C ILE A 73 11.99 -4.93 -3.63
N PRO A 74 13.06 -5.18 -2.85
CA PRO A 74 13.68 -6.50 -2.78
C PRO A 74 12.74 -7.54 -2.16
N ILE A 75 12.71 -8.72 -2.75
CA ILE A 75 12.07 -9.93 -2.22
C ILE A 75 13.18 -10.88 -1.77
N ASP A 76 13.06 -11.44 -0.56
CA ASP A 76 13.97 -12.50 -0.12
C ASP A 76 13.40 -13.91 -0.31
N ASP A 77 14.24 -14.90 -0.09
CA ASP A 77 13.96 -16.34 -0.18
C ASP A 77 12.77 -16.82 0.67
N LYS A 78 12.28 -16.00 1.60
CA LYS A 78 11.10 -16.26 2.44
C LYS A 78 9.86 -15.50 1.97
N ALA A 79 9.85 -15.02 0.73
CA ALA A 79 8.79 -14.20 0.14
C ALA A 79 8.48 -12.94 0.96
N ARG A 80 9.51 -12.32 1.53
CA ARG A 80 9.36 -11.06 2.28
C ARG A 80 9.83 -9.88 1.45
N ILE A 81 8.99 -8.85 1.35
CA ILE A 81 9.36 -7.58 0.72
C ILE A 81 10.11 -6.69 1.71
N THR A 82 11.13 -5.95 1.25
CA THR A 82 11.89 -5.02 2.09
C THR A 82 11.51 -3.58 1.81
N ILE A 83 10.78 -2.95 2.74
CA ILE A 83 10.35 -1.55 2.64
C ILE A 83 10.90 -0.77 3.83
N MET A 84 11.59 0.35 3.57
CA MET A 84 12.20 1.21 4.60
C MET A 84 13.09 0.43 5.59
N GLY A 85 13.88 -0.52 5.08
CA GLY A 85 14.78 -1.35 5.89
C GLY A 85 14.09 -2.41 6.75
N ARG A 86 12.77 -2.57 6.64
CA ARG A 86 11.98 -3.60 7.35
C ARG A 86 11.48 -4.66 6.38
N LYS A 87 11.44 -5.91 6.85
CA LYS A 87 10.96 -7.07 6.09
C LYS A 87 9.51 -7.36 6.44
N TYR A 88 8.68 -7.56 5.41
CA TYR A 88 7.25 -7.83 5.53
C TYR A 88 6.92 -9.15 4.83
N GLY A 89 6.37 -10.11 5.56
CA GLY A 89 5.97 -11.42 5.04
C GLY A 89 4.61 -11.40 4.37
N ARG A 90 4.16 -12.57 3.92
CA ARG A 90 2.98 -12.72 3.07
C ARG A 90 1.67 -12.21 3.70
N ASP A 91 1.58 -12.17 5.02
CA ASP A 91 0.40 -11.60 5.70
C ASP A 91 0.33 -10.06 5.64
N GLN A 92 1.41 -9.41 5.18
CA GLN A 92 1.56 -7.95 5.11
C GLN A 92 1.66 -7.42 3.68
N TRP A 93 1.47 -8.25 2.65
CA TRP A 93 1.41 -7.80 1.27
C TRP A 93 0.56 -8.73 0.40
N ASP A 94 -0.01 -8.18 -0.67
CA ASP A 94 -0.81 -8.91 -1.66
C ASP A 94 -0.42 -8.50 -3.08
N HIS A 95 -0.67 -9.35 -4.08
CA HIS A 95 -0.45 -9.07 -5.50
C HIS A 95 -1.75 -9.22 -6.26
#